data_AF-A0A923YU43-F1
#
_entry.id   AF-A0A923YU43-F1
#
_cell.length_a   1.000
_cell.length_b   1.000
_cell.length_c   1.000
_cell.angle_alpha   90.00
_cell.angle_beta   90.00
_cell.angle_gamma   90.00
#
_symmetry.space_group_name_H-M   'P 1'
#
loop_
_entity.id
_entity.type
_entity.pdbx_description
1 polymer ?
#
loop_
_entity_poly.entity_id
_entity_poly.type
_entity_poly.pdbx_seq_one_letter_code
_entity_poly.pdbx_strand_id
1 'polypeptide(L)'
;MEKITPVVKQLLVINILFFVGSQFVDAKLGAGVANDLFAMHYLESDKFEWWQPLTHMFMHGGIGHIFFNMFALYSFGSTLEHFWGGKRFLFFYISCGLGAVLVQSTINYFQLQQTLAEAANLNLSADTLHQIVNI
;
A
#
# COMPACT_ATOMS: atom_id res chain seq x y z
N MET A 1 -9.10 3.34 -32.13
CA MET A 1 -8.69 2.82 -30.81
C MET A 1 -7.56 3.70 -30.32
N GLU A 2 -7.79 4.49 -29.28
CA GLU A 2 -6.67 5.09 -28.56
C GLU A 2 -5.81 3.95 -27.98
N LYS A 3 -4.52 3.99 -28.28
CA LYS A 3 -3.57 3.03 -27.73
C LYS A 3 -3.42 3.35 -26.24
N ILE A 4 -3.39 2.32 -25.40
CA ILE A 4 -3.02 2.47 -23.99
C ILE A 4 -1.73 3.29 -23.88
N THR A 5 -1.76 4.29 -23.02
CA THR A 5 -0.66 5.23 -22.85
C THR A 5 0.55 4.55 -22.19
N PRO A 6 1.80 4.99 -22.48
CA PRO A 6 2.99 4.27 -22.05
C PRO A 6 3.13 4.11 -20.54
N VAL A 7 2.89 5.17 -19.75
CA VAL A 7 3.07 5.11 -18.29
C VAL A 7 2.00 4.23 -17.65
N VAL A 8 0.73 4.37 -18.06
CA VAL A 8 -0.35 3.51 -17.58
C VAL A 8 -0.04 2.04 -17.87
N LYS A 9 0.43 1.70 -19.08
CA LYS A 9 0.83 0.34 -19.40
C LYS A 9 1.91 -0.19 -18.45
N GLN A 10 2.94 0.61 -18.17
CA GLN A 10 4.01 0.23 -17.24
C GLN A 10 3.48 0.01 -15.83
N LEU A 11 2.61 0.89 -15.34
CA LEU A 11 1.99 0.75 -14.02
C LEU A 11 1.11 -0.49 -13.94
N LEU A 12 0.31 -0.81 -14.98
CA LEU A 12 -0.46 -2.06 -15.02
C LEU A 12 0.47 -3.28 -14.90
N VAL A 13 1.56 -3.32 -15.67
CA VAL A 13 2.52 -4.42 -15.63
C VAL A 13 3.15 -4.53 -14.24
N ILE A 14 3.60 -3.43 -13.63
CA ILE A 14 4.20 -3.43 -12.29
C ILE A 14 3.21 -3.95 -11.25
N ASN A 15 1.96 -3.49 -11.27
CA ASN A 15 0.93 -3.94 -10.31
C ASN A 15 0.62 -5.44 -10.45
N ILE A 16 0.54 -5.95 -11.68
CA ILE A 16 0.33 -7.38 -11.93
C ILE A 16 1.55 -8.19 -11.45
N LEU A 17 2.77 -7.72 -11.72
CA LEU A 17 3.99 -8.37 -11.25
C LEU A 17 4.09 -8.38 -9.72
N PHE A 18 3.71 -7.29 -9.05
CA PHE A 18 3.66 -7.24 -7.57
C PHE A 18 2.62 -8.21 -7.02
N PHE A 19 1.42 -8.24 -7.62
CA PHE A 19 0.36 -9.13 -7.16
C PHE A 19 0.73 -10.61 -7.34
N VAL A 20 1.24 -10.99 -8.51
CA VAL A 20 1.67 -12.38 -8.75
C VAL A 20 2.92 -12.71 -7.93
N GLY A 21 3.87 -11.78 -7.85
CA GLY A 21 5.10 -11.92 -7.08
C GLY A 21 4.85 -12.11 -5.59
N SER A 22 3.89 -11.39 -5.01
CA SER A 22 3.52 -11.56 -3.59
C SER A 22 2.97 -12.95 -3.32
N GLN A 23 2.15 -13.51 -4.23
CA GLN A 23 1.67 -14.90 -4.09
C GLN A 23 2.81 -15.91 -4.15
N PHE A 24 3.80 -15.69 -5.02
CA PHE A 24 4.98 -16.56 -5.09
C PHE A 24 5.87 -16.47 -3.84
N VAL A 25 6.06 -15.26 -3.31
CA VAL A 25 6.78 -15.04 -2.05
C VAL A 25 6.09 -15.77 -0.91
N ASP A 26 4.78 -15.59 -0.76
CA ASP A 26 4.02 -16.25 0.30
C ASP A 26 4.03 -17.78 0.14
N ALA A 27 3.92 -18.29 -1.08
CA ALA A 27 3.97 -19.72 -1.37
C ALA A 27 5.35 -20.36 -1.10
N LYS A 28 6.44 -19.58 -1.13
CA LYS A 28 7.81 -20.09 -0.95
C LYS A 28 8.39 -19.84 0.43
N LEU A 29 8.08 -18.68 1.01
CA LEU A 29 8.71 -18.20 2.25
C LEU A 29 7.77 -18.28 3.46
N GLY A 30 6.46 -18.44 3.23
CA GLY A 30 5.45 -18.51 4.28
C GLY A 30 4.34 -17.48 4.08
N ALA A 31 3.13 -17.83 4.49
CA ALA A 31 1.98 -16.94 4.35
C ALA A 31 2.21 -15.62 5.10
N GLY A 32 1.97 -14.49 4.44
CA GLY A 32 2.09 -13.15 5.02
C GLY A 32 3.45 -12.49 4.84
N VAL A 33 4.48 -13.24 4.43
CA VAL A 33 5.85 -12.69 4.24
C VAL A 33 5.85 -11.57 3.21
N ALA A 34 5.07 -11.67 2.14
CA ALA A 34 4.98 -10.60 1.15
C ALA A 34 4.32 -9.32 1.71
N ASN A 35 3.36 -9.46 2.63
CA ASN A 35 2.76 -8.30 3.30
C ASN A 35 3.77 -7.66 4.25
N ASP A 36 4.45 -8.46 5.08
CA ASP A 36 5.49 -7.98 5.99
C ASP A 36 6.61 -7.23 5.23
N LEU A 37 6.96 -7.68 4.03
CA LEU A 37 7.99 -7.02 3.22
C LEU A 37 7.50 -5.77 2.47
N PHE A 38 6.28 -5.76 1.94
CA PHE A 38 5.89 -4.76 0.93
C PHE A 38 4.65 -3.94 1.26
N ALA A 39 3.78 -4.41 2.16
CA ALA A 39 2.63 -3.64 2.63
C ALA A 39 3.09 -2.60 3.67
N MET A 40 2.28 -1.57 3.87
CA MET A 40 2.60 -0.54 4.86
C MET A 40 2.30 -1.04 6.27
N HIS A 41 3.33 -1.20 7.09
CA HIS A 41 3.19 -1.38 8.53
C HIS A 41 3.18 -0.04 9.27
N TYR A 42 2.69 -0.05 10.51
CA TYR A 42 2.77 1.12 11.38
C TYR A 42 4.24 1.48 11.65
N LEU A 43 4.56 2.77 11.71
CA LEU A 43 5.95 3.27 11.71
C LEU A 43 6.82 2.75 12.87
N GLU A 44 6.21 2.43 14.01
CA GLU A 44 6.92 1.91 15.20
C GLU A 44 6.84 0.38 15.32
N SER A 45 6.29 -0.31 14.32
CA SER A 45 6.29 -1.78 14.27
C SER A 45 7.67 -2.30 13.89
N ASP A 46 8.05 -3.45 14.47
CA ASP A 46 9.24 -4.23 14.11
C ASP A 46 9.24 -4.70 12.65
N LYS A 47 8.06 -4.74 12.01
CA LYS A 47 7.88 -5.11 10.61
C LYS A 47 7.95 -3.91 9.66
N PHE A 48 8.09 -2.69 10.19
CA PHE A 48 8.19 -1.52 9.34
C PHE A 48 9.52 -1.48 8.61
N GLU A 49 9.45 -1.25 7.31
CA GLU A 49 10.61 -1.10 6.46
C GLU A 49 10.52 0.19 5.64
N TRP A 50 11.65 0.87 5.47
CA TRP A 50 11.67 2.23 4.89
C TRP A 50 11.20 2.31 3.43
N TRP A 51 11.12 1.18 2.71
CA TRP A 51 10.61 1.11 1.34
C TRP A 51 9.09 0.92 1.24
N GLN A 52 8.42 0.51 2.33
CA GLN A 52 6.98 0.26 2.37
C GLN A 52 6.12 1.48 1.96
N PRO A 53 6.48 2.73 2.28
CA PRO A 53 5.77 3.91 1.78
C PRO A 53 5.69 4.01 0.25
N LEU A 54 6.57 3.33 -0.49
CA LEU A 54 6.48 3.24 -1.95
C LEU A 54 5.88 1.91 -2.41
N THR A 55 6.31 0.78 -1.83
CA THR A 55 5.90 -0.54 -2.31
C THR A 55 4.42 -0.85 -2.01
N HIS A 56 3.85 -0.27 -0.95
CA HIS A 56 2.43 -0.48 -0.62
C HIS A 56 1.50 -0.04 -1.76
N MET A 57 1.93 0.92 -2.57
CA MET A 57 1.17 1.43 -3.72
C MET A 57 0.89 0.36 -4.78
N PHE A 58 1.61 -0.77 -4.74
CA PHE A 58 1.49 -1.87 -5.70
C PHE A 58 0.93 -3.16 -5.08
N MET A 59 0.69 -3.18 -3.76
CA MET A 59 0.15 -4.34 -3.05
C MET A 59 -1.36 -4.43 -3.18
N HIS A 60 -1.87 -5.65 -3.39
CA HIS A 60 -3.31 -5.90 -3.58
C HIS A 60 -3.75 -7.15 -2.83
N GLY A 61 -4.73 -7.00 -1.93
CA GLY A 61 -5.23 -8.08 -1.07
C GLY A 61 -6.19 -9.09 -1.71
N GLY A 62 -6.41 -9.05 -3.04
CA GLY A 62 -7.28 -10.03 -3.71
C GLY A 62 -7.61 -9.71 -5.16
N ILE A 63 -8.14 -10.72 -5.87
CA ILE A 63 -8.42 -10.67 -7.31
C ILE A 63 -9.40 -9.54 -7.67
N GLY A 64 -10.49 -9.40 -6.92
CA GLY A 64 -11.45 -8.31 -7.14
C GLY A 64 -10.82 -6.94 -6.95
N HIS A 65 -9.96 -6.80 -5.93
CA HIS A 65 -9.30 -5.54 -5.60
C HIS A 65 -8.34 -5.09 -6.72
N ILE A 66 -7.47 -5.99 -7.21
CA ILE A 66 -6.59 -5.66 -8.35
C ILE A 66 -7.39 -5.41 -9.63
N PHE A 67 -8.44 -6.19 -9.91
CA PHE A 67 -9.25 -6.01 -11.11
C PHE A 67 -9.83 -4.60 -11.20
N PHE A 68 -10.50 -4.13 -10.15
CA PHE A 68 -11.12 -2.80 -10.15
C PHE A 68 -10.10 -1.67 -10.16
N ASN A 69 -8.95 -1.83 -9.48
CA ASN A 69 -7.88 -0.84 -9.54
C ASN A 69 -7.27 -0.74 -10.95
N MET A 70 -7.01 -1.87 -11.60
CA MET A 70 -6.46 -1.88 -12.95
C MET A 70 -7.46 -1.34 -13.97
N PHE A 71 -8.76 -1.64 -13.79
CA PHE A 71 -9.83 -1.07 -14.60
C PHE A 71 -9.91 0.46 -14.46
N ALA A 72 -9.86 0.98 -13.23
CA ALA A 72 -9.84 2.42 -12.96
C ALA A 72 -8.57 3.10 -13.51
N LEU A 73 -7.40 2.50 -13.29
CA LEU A 73 -6.11 3.00 -13.78
C LEU A 73 -6.07 3.03 -15.31
N TYR A 74 -6.59 2.00 -15.98
CA TYR A 74 -6.73 1.98 -17.42
C TYR A 74 -7.67 3.08 -17.92
N SER A 75 -8.88 3.17 -17.34
CA SER A 75 -9.94 4.07 -17.84
C SER A 75 -9.63 5.55 -17.57
N PHE A 76 -9.27 5.88 -16.34
CA PHE A 76 -9.01 7.26 -15.93
C PHE A 76 -7.54 7.65 -16.13
N GLY A 77 -6.61 6.74 -15.84
CA GLY A 77 -5.19 7.03 -15.96
C GLY A 77 -4.78 7.31 -17.40
N SER A 78 -5.27 6.55 -18.39
CA SER A 78 -4.92 6.83 -19.80
C SER A 78 -5.48 8.16 -20.29
N THR A 79 -6.68 8.52 -19.85
CA THR A 79 -7.27 9.83 -20.13
C THR A 79 -6.40 10.95 -19.52
N LEU A 80 -6.03 10.84 -18.25
CA LEU A 80 -5.18 11.83 -17.56
C LEU A 80 -3.78 11.93 -18.16
N GLU A 81 -3.15 10.79 -18.51
CA GLU A 81 -1.84 10.77 -19.16
C GLU A 81 -1.90 11.44 -20.54
N HIS A 82 -2.97 11.26 -21.29
CA HIS A 82 -3.16 11.93 -22.59
C HIS A 82 -3.22 13.45 -22.43
N PHE A 83 -3.98 13.96 -21.44
CA PHE A 83 -4.13 15.39 -21.22
C PHE A 83 -2.89 16.06 -20.62
N TRP A 84 -2.20 15.40 -19.68
CA TRP A 84 -1.10 16.01 -18.93
C TRP A 84 0.29 15.62 -19.43
N GLY A 85 0.40 14.52 -20.17
CA GLY A 85 1.66 13.87 -20.51
C GLY A 85 2.19 12.97 -19.39
N GLY A 86 2.97 11.95 -19.78
CA GLY A 86 3.44 10.88 -18.88
C GLY A 86 4.16 11.34 -17.62
N LYS A 87 5.03 12.37 -17.71
CA LYS A 87 5.78 12.86 -16.54
C LYS A 87 4.87 13.46 -15.45
N ARG A 88 3.88 14.27 -15.86
CA ARG A 88 2.94 14.90 -14.92
C ARG A 88 1.97 13.90 -14.34
N PHE A 89 1.49 12.97 -15.16
CA PHE A 89 0.67 11.86 -14.69
C PHE A 89 1.42 10.97 -13.69
N LEU A 90 2.68 10.60 -13.96
CA LEU A 90 3.47 9.80 -13.02
C LEU A 90 3.71 10.53 -11.71
N PHE A 91 4.06 11.82 -11.75
CA PHE A 91 4.20 12.63 -10.56
C PHE A 91 2.89 12.69 -9.75
N PHE A 92 1.75 12.87 -10.42
CA PHE A 92 0.44 12.83 -9.80
C PHE A 92 0.17 11.47 -9.13
N TYR A 93 0.40 10.36 -9.85
CA TYR A 93 0.22 9.00 -9.34
C TYR A 93 1.03 8.75 -8.05
N ILE A 94 2.33 9.08 -8.08
CA ILE A 94 3.21 8.92 -6.92
C ILE A 94 2.80 9.83 -5.76
N SER A 95 2.46 11.09 -6.05
CA SER A 95 2.04 12.04 -5.02
C SER A 95 0.74 11.61 -4.33
N CYS A 96 -0.21 11.03 -5.08
CA CYS A 96 -1.44 10.49 -4.50
C CYS A 96 -1.17 9.30 -3.58
N GLY A 97 -0.30 8.35 -3.98
CA GLY A 97 0.04 7.21 -3.11
C GLY A 97 0.78 7.64 -1.84
N LEU A 98 1.76 8.53 -1.96
CA LEU A 98 2.47 9.08 -0.80
C LEU A 98 1.55 9.92 0.10
N GLY A 99 0.62 10.68 -0.49
CA GLY A 99 -0.39 11.41 0.26
C GLY A 99 -1.35 10.49 1.00
N ALA A 100 -1.78 9.38 0.36
CA ALA A 100 -2.66 8.40 0.98
C ALA A 100 -2.00 7.75 2.21
N VAL A 101 -0.74 7.29 2.08
CA VAL A 101 -0.04 6.68 3.22
C VAL A 101 0.26 7.67 4.33
N LEU A 102 0.55 8.94 4.01
CA LEU A 102 0.76 9.99 5.00
C LEU A 102 -0.50 10.24 5.83
N VAL A 103 -1.64 10.41 5.15
CA VAL A 103 -2.93 10.62 5.82
C VAL A 103 -3.32 9.38 6.65
N GLN A 104 -3.22 8.19 6.07
CA GLN A 104 -3.54 6.94 6.77
C GLN A 104 -2.64 6.75 8.01
N SER A 105 -1.33 6.97 7.88
CA SER A 105 -0.39 6.81 9.00
C SER A 105 -0.65 7.81 10.12
N THR A 106 -1.06 9.03 9.77
CA THR A 106 -1.43 10.06 10.74
C THR A 106 -2.70 9.68 11.49
N ILE A 107 -3.72 9.18 10.78
CA ILE A 107 -4.95 8.68 11.41
C ILE A 107 -4.65 7.50 12.33
N ASN A 108 -3.86 6.53 11.86
CA ASN A 108 -3.45 5.36 12.64
C ASN A 108 -2.70 5.76 13.91
N TYR A 109 -1.81 6.77 13.84
CA TYR A 109 -1.11 7.30 15.00
C TYR A 109 -2.08 7.81 16.07
N PHE A 110 -3.05 8.64 15.71
CA PHE A 110 -4.02 9.15 16.68
C PHE A 110 -4.92 8.05 17.27
N GLN A 111 -5.34 7.10 16.43
CA GLN A 111 -6.14 5.95 16.88
C GLN A 111 -5.35 5.06 17.85
N LEU A 112 -4.07 4.84 17.58
CA LEU A 112 -3.20 4.06 18.46
C LEU A 112 -3.02 4.78 19.80
N GLN A 113 -2.72 6.08 19.80
CA GLN A 113 -2.55 6.85 21.04
C GLN A 113 -3.82 6.82 21.90
N GLN A 114 -5.00 6.91 21.29
CA GLN A 114 -6.26 6.74 22.01
C GLN A 114 -6.40 5.32 22.59
N THR A 115 -6.11 4.30 21.80
CA THR A 115 -6.18 2.89 22.24
C THR A 115 -5.20 2.60 23.39
N LEU A 116 -3.98 3.15 23.33
CA LEU A 116 -2.98 3.02 24.38
C LEU A 116 -3.41 3.71 25.68
N ALA A 117 -4.05 4.88 25.60
CA ALA A 117 -4.60 5.57 26.76
C ALA A 117 -5.73 4.77 27.43
N GLU A 118 -6.61 4.15 26.64
CA GLU A 118 -7.66 3.25 27.14
C GLU A 118 -7.07 1.97 27.76
N ALA A 119 -6.06 1.38 27.11
CA ALA A 119 -5.35 0.20 27.59
C ALA A 119 -4.62 0.42 28.92
N ALA A 120 -4.03 1.61 29.12
CA ALA A 120 -3.39 1.99 30.38
C ALA A 120 -4.37 2.00 31.55
N ASN A 121 -5.63 2.40 31.32
CA ASN A 121 -6.68 2.38 32.34
C ASN A 121 -7.13 0.95 32.70
N LEU A 122 -6.85 -0.03 31.85
CA LEU A 122 -7.17 -1.44 32.05
C LEU A 122 -6.01 -2.24 32.68
N ASN A 123 -4.90 -1.58 33.05
CA ASN A 123 -3.68 -2.23 33.57
C ASN A 123 -3.14 -3.37 32.67
N LEU A 124 -3.23 -3.19 31.34
CA LEU A 124 -2.67 -4.17 30.40
C LEU A 124 -1.13 -4.20 30.47
N SER A 125 -0.53 -5.37 30.22
CA SER A 125 0.92 -5.54 30.27
C SER A 125 1.62 -4.85 29.09
N ALA A 126 2.87 -4.43 29.29
CA ALA A 126 3.70 -3.86 28.22
C ALA A 126 3.84 -4.81 27.01
N ASP A 127 3.87 -6.13 27.25
CA ASP A 127 3.89 -7.14 26.20
C ASP A 127 2.61 -7.11 25.34
N THR A 128 1.46 -6.86 25.95
CA THR A 128 0.18 -6.73 25.24
C THR A 128 0.18 -5.48 24.36
N LEU A 129 0.72 -4.37 24.87
CA LEU A 129 0.87 -3.13 24.10
C LEU A 129 1.82 -3.31 22.91
N HIS A 130 2.94 -4.00 23.12
CA HIS A 130 3.88 -4.34 22.06
C HIS A 130 3.26 -5.22 20.99
N GLN A 131 2.42 -6.19 21.39
CA GLN A 131 1.68 -7.02 20.43
C GLN A 131 0.69 -6.19 19.62
N ILE A 132 -0.01 -5.22 20.21
CA ILE A 132 -0.96 -4.35 19.49
C ILE A 132 -0.28 -3.55 18.38
N VAL A 133 0.95 -3.07 18.61
CA VAL A 133 1.72 -2.29 17.64
C VAL A 133 2.27 -3.15 16.49
N ASN A 134 2.45 -4.45 16.74
CA ASN A 134 3.11 -5.39 15.84
C ASN A 134 2.19 -6.42 15.16
N ILE A 135 0.89 -6.15 15.12
CA ILE A 135 -0.09 -6.89 14.31
C ILE A 135 0.16 -6.58 12.83
#